data_AF-A0A519X6Q0-F1
#
_entry.id   AF-A0A519X6Q0-F1
#
_cell.length_a   1.000
_cell.length_b   1.000
_cell.length_c   1.000
_cell.angle_alpha   90.00
_cell.angle_beta   90.00
_cell.angle_gamma   90.00
#
_symmetry.space_group_name_H-M   'P 1'
#
loop_
_entity.id
_entity.type
_entity.pdbx_description
1 polymer ?
#
loop_
_entity_poly.entity_id
_entity_poly.type
_entity_poly.pdbx_seq_one_letter_code
_entity_poly.pdbx_strand_id
1 'polypeptide(L)'
;MMVYKRYIFFLLIFLALSCKQETAKIIPVDDFFKSQDKMTYRVSPNGEQLSYLMLEGKDQNLYVEDIASGNGKKITQLKGKNISFYFWVNNNELIYYK
;
A
#
# COMPACT_ATOMS: atom_id res chain seq x y z
N MET A 1 -29.76 -25.62 -45.32
CA MET A 1 -28.33 -25.24 -45.25
C MET A 1 -28.06 -23.73 -45.03
N MET A 2 -29.09 -22.88 -44.81
CA MET A 2 -28.91 -21.42 -44.71
C MET A 2 -28.96 -20.88 -43.26
N VAL A 3 -29.66 -21.59 -42.37
CA VAL A 3 -29.94 -21.16 -40.99
C VAL A 3 -28.72 -21.34 -40.07
N TYR A 4 -28.02 -22.48 -40.13
CA TYR A 4 -26.82 -22.72 -39.32
C TYR A 4 -25.67 -21.77 -39.70
N LYS A 5 -25.53 -21.45 -40.99
CA LYS A 5 -24.54 -20.49 -41.51
C LYS A 5 -24.76 -19.08 -40.94
N ARG A 6 -26.03 -18.70 -40.72
CA ARG A 6 -26.41 -17.43 -40.09
C ARG A 6 -26.09 -17.40 -38.58
N TYR A 7 -26.30 -18.50 -37.87
CA TYR A 7 -25.90 -18.61 -36.45
C TYR A 7 -24.39 -18.62 -36.26
N ILE A 8 -23.65 -19.30 -37.14
CA ILE A 8 -22.18 -19.27 -37.15
C ILE A 8 -21.67 -17.85 -37.40
N PHE A 9 -22.33 -17.11 -38.31
CA PHE A 9 -21.99 -15.72 -38.57
C PHE A 9 -22.25 -14.82 -37.34
N PHE A 10 -23.38 -14.98 -36.65
CA PHE A 10 -23.65 -14.24 -35.41
C PHE A 10 -22.68 -14.62 -34.27
N LEU A 11 -22.29 -15.89 -34.15
CA LEU A 11 -21.29 -16.36 -33.19
C LEU A 11 -19.91 -15.72 -33.46
N LEU A 12 -19.50 -15.64 -34.73
CA LEU A 12 -18.24 -15.02 -35.15
C LEU A 12 -18.22 -13.52 -34.87
N ILE A 13 -19.35 -12.82 -35.07
CA ILE A 13 -19.48 -11.40 -34.71
C ILE A 13 -19.36 -11.18 -33.20
N PHE A 14 -19.97 -12.06 -32.40
CA PHE A 14 -19.92 -11.96 -30.94
C PHE A 14 -18.50 -12.18 -30.40
N LEU A 15 -17.76 -13.11 -30.99
CA LEU A 15 -16.36 -13.37 -30.67
C LEU A 15 -15.44 -12.20 -31.06
N ALA A 16 -15.72 -11.52 -32.17
CA ALA A 16 -14.94 -10.36 -32.61
C ALA A 16 -15.09 -9.12 -31.70
N LEU A 17 -16.21 -9.00 -30.98
CA LEU A 17 -16.48 -7.89 -30.06
C LEU A 17 -15.85 -8.07 -28.67
N SER A 18 -15.27 -9.23 -28.37
CA SER A 18 -14.77 -9.55 -27.02
C SER A 18 -13.36 -8.99 -26.72
N CYS A 19 -12.65 -8.44 -27.71
CA CYS A 19 -11.28 -7.98 -27.50
C CYS A 19 -11.26 -6.49 -27.10
N LYS A 20 -11.36 -6.22 -25.80
CA LYS A 20 -11.14 -4.88 -25.23
C LYS A 20 -9.71 -4.83 -24.69
N GLN A 21 -8.79 -4.25 -25.47
CA GLN A 21 -7.39 -4.14 -25.08
C GLN A 21 -7.20 -2.93 -24.18
N GLU A 22 -7.13 -3.14 -22.87
CA GLU A 22 -6.71 -2.09 -21.93
C GLU A 22 -5.21 -1.86 -22.09
N THR A 23 -4.84 -0.62 -22.43
CA THR A 23 -3.44 -0.21 -22.47
C THR A 23 -2.93 -0.11 -21.04
N ALA A 24 -1.81 -0.78 -20.76
CA ALA A 24 -1.17 -0.70 -19.45
C ALA A 24 -0.80 0.76 -19.14
N LYS A 25 -1.16 1.21 -17.94
CA LYS A 25 -0.76 2.53 -17.45
C LYS A 25 0.77 2.58 -17.32
N ILE A 26 1.41 3.55 -17.98
CA ILE A 26 2.85 3.80 -17.83
C ILE A 26 3.08 4.40 -16.44
N ILE A 27 3.99 3.80 -15.66
CA ILE A 27 4.46 4.34 -14.39
C ILE A 27 5.62 5.29 -14.70
N PRO A 28 5.54 6.60 -14.38
CA PRO A 28 6.67 7.51 -14.55
C PRO A 28 7.91 7.00 -13.82
N VAL A 29 9.09 7.22 -14.41
CA VAL A 29 10.37 6.80 -13.80
C VAL A 29 10.54 7.40 -12.40
N ASP A 30 10.18 8.68 -12.23
CA ASP A 30 10.26 9.37 -10.95
C ASP A 30 9.36 8.74 -9.88
N ASP A 31 8.16 8.28 -10.25
CA ASP A 31 7.25 7.58 -9.34
C ASP A 31 7.77 6.19 -8.99
N PHE A 32 8.38 5.49 -9.95
CA PHE A 32 8.96 4.16 -9.74
C PHE A 32 10.14 4.19 -8.76
N PHE A 33 10.98 5.24 -8.81
CA PHE A 33 12.15 5.39 -7.94
C PHE A 33 11.90 6.27 -6.71
N LYS A 34 10.67 6.74 -6.49
CA LYS A 34 10.33 7.55 -5.30
C LYS A 34 10.52 6.73 -4.02
N SER A 35 11.16 7.32 -3.01
CA SER A 35 11.29 6.70 -1.69
C SER A 35 9.93 6.58 -1.00
N GLN A 36 9.73 5.51 -0.23
CA GLN A 36 8.51 5.30 0.53
C GLN A 36 8.46 6.23 1.75
N ASP A 37 7.37 6.97 1.92
CA ASP A 37 7.21 7.94 3.02
C ASP A 37 7.06 7.23 4.39
N LYS A 38 6.43 6.05 4.41
CA LYS A 38 6.16 5.23 5.61
C LYS A 38 6.79 3.86 5.46
N MET A 39 7.52 3.36 6.45
CA MET A 39 8.25 2.09 6.39
C MET A 39 8.15 1.31 7.70
N THR A 40 8.55 0.03 7.67
CA THR A 40 8.68 -0.82 8.85
C THR A 40 7.39 -0.95 9.66
N TYR A 41 6.28 -1.27 9.00
CA TYR A 41 4.99 -1.42 9.67
C TYR A 41 4.99 -2.56 10.71
N ARG A 42 4.31 -2.34 11.85
CA ARG A 42 4.03 -3.39 12.85
C ARG A 42 2.66 -3.22 13.47
N VAL A 43 1.96 -4.33 13.64
CA VAL A 43 0.66 -4.38 14.30
C VAL A 43 0.87 -4.65 15.80
N SER A 44 0.09 -3.97 16.64
CA SER A 44 0.00 -4.25 18.08
C SER A 44 -0.52 -5.67 18.35
N PRO A 45 -0.21 -6.28 19.51
CA PRO A 45 -0.57 -7.68 19.76
C PRO A 45 -2.08 -7.97 19.70
N ASN A 46 -2.93 -7.00 20.07
CA ASN A 46 -4.39 -7.12 19.97
C ASN A 46 -4.96 -6.79 18.57
N GLY A 47 -4.14 -6.32 17.63
CA GLY A 47 -4.59 -6.04 16.26
C GLY A 47 -5.31 -4.70 16.07
N GLU A 48 -5.35 -3.82 17.06
CA GLU A 48 -6.13 -2.56 16.97
C GLU A 48 -5.30 -1.38 16.47
N GLN A 49 -4.01 -1.37 16.77
CA GLN A 49 -3.09 -0.29 16.41
C GLN A 49 -2.05 -0.74 15.39
N LEU A 50 -1.80 0.12 14.40
CA LEU A 50 -0.72 0.01 13.44
C LEU A 50 0.35 1.04 13.75
N SER A 51 1.59 0.60 13.85
CA SER A 51 2.76 1.48 14.01
C SER A 51 3.60 1.44 12.74
N TYR A 52 4.32 2.53 12.47
CA TYR A 52 5.25 2.63 11.35
C TYR A 52 6.26 3.75 11.58
N LEU A 53 7.39 3.66 10.88
CA LEU A 53 8.34 4.75 10.77
C LEU A 53 7.93 5.62 9.58
N MET A 54 7.98 6.94 9.74
CA MET A 54 7.72 7.87 8.65
C MET A 54 8.88 8.85 8.50
N LEU A 55 9.24 9.13 7.25
CA LEU A 55 10.23 10.14 6.90
C LEU A 55 9.54 11.50 6.72
N GLU A 56 9.95 12.48 7.51
CA GLU A 56 9.58 13.88 7.35
C GLU A 56 10.82 14.67 6.90
N GLY A 57 10.98 14.77 5.57
CA GLY A 57 12.24 15.21 4.99
C GLY A 57 13.34 14.18 5.26
N LYS A 58 14.32 14.56 6.08
CA LYS A 58 15.43 13.67 6.48
C LYS A 58 15.25 13.01 7.85
N ASP A 59 14.23 13.41 8.60
CA ASP A 59 14.02 12.95 9.97
C ASP A 59 13.07 11.76 9.99
N GLN A 60 13.48 10.64 10.60
CA GLN A 60 12.67 9.45 10.75
C GLN A 60 12.01 9.41 12.13
N ASN A 61 10.69 9.26 12.18
CA ASN A 61 9.93 9.22 13.43
C ASN A 61 8.93 8.07 13.48
N LEU A 62 8.62 7.61 14.68
CA LEU A 62 7.63 6.58 14.94
C LEU A 62 6.24 7.18 15.04
N TYR A 63 5.28 6.59 14.35
CA TYR A 63 3.86 6.92 14.38
C TYR A 63 3.06 5.70 14.79
N VAL A 64 1.88 5.95 15.36
CA VAL A 64 0.89 4.93 15.69
C VAL A 64 -0.48 5.44 15.25
N GLU A 65 -1.24 4.62 14.55
CA GLU A 65 -2.62 4.89 14.16
C GLU A 65 -3.55 3.75 14.56
N ASP A 66 -4.78 4.11 14.89
CA ASP A 66 -5.87 3.17 15.08
C ASP A 66 -6.30 2.62 13.71
N ILE A 67 -6.40 1.28 13.60
CA ILE A 67 -6.66 0.63 12.31
C ILE A 67 -8.10 0.86 11.85
N ALA A 68 -9.06 0.94 12.78
CA ALA A 68 -10.48 1.09 12.43
C ALA A 68 -10.81 2.51 11.93
N SER A 69 -10.25 3.53 12.57
CA SER A 69 -10.53 4.94 12.28
C SER A 69 -9.49 5.60 11.39
N GLY A 70 -8.28 5.04 11.28
CA GLY A 70 -7.14 5.66 10.60
C GLY A 70 -6.56 6.86 11.34
N ASN A 71 -7.03 7.15 12.56
CA ASN A 71 -6.54 8.28 13.35
C ASN A 71 -5.16 7.97 13.90
N GLY A 72 -4.17 8.78 13.50
CA GLY A 72 -2.77 8.61 13.85
C GLY A 72 -2.20 9.71 14.73
N LYS A 73 -1.14 9.36 15.47
CA LYS A 73 -0.30 10.31 16.22
C LYS A 73 1.17 10.00 16.05
N LYS A 74 1.98 11.06 16.10
CA LYS A 74 3.44 10.98 16.15
C LYS A 74 3.89 10.63 17.57
N ILE A 75 4.75 9.63 17.72
CA ILE A 75 5.25 9.14 19.02
C ILE A 75 6.62 9.74 19.36
N THR A 76 7.48 9.94 18.37
CA THR A 76 8.83 10.49 18.57
C THR A 76 9.04 11.77 17.79
N GLN A 77 9.98 12.61 18.22
CA GLN A 77 10.38 13.84 17.51
C GLN A 77 11.92 13.92 17.42
N LEU A 78 12.51 12.93 16.78
CA LEU A 78 13.95 12.81 16.55
C LEU A 78 14.40 13.75 15.41
N LYS A 79 15.60 14.29 15.56
CA LYS A 79 16.28 15.15 14.58
C LYS A 79 17.65 14.58 14.24
N GLY A 80 17.92 14.35 12.95
CA GLY A 80 19.19 13.81 12.47
C GLY A 80 19.55 12.42 13.04
N LYS A 81 18.56 11.66 13.53
CA LYS A 81 18.72 10.31 14.06
C LYS A 81 17.64 9.42 13.47
N ASN A 82 18.02 8.18 13.15
CA ASN A 82 17.11 7.18 12.61
C ASN A 82 16.88 6.08 13.65
N ILE A 83 15.63 5.63 13.75
CA ILE A 83 15.28 4.46 14.57
C ILE A 83 15.79 3.22 13.85
N SER A 84 16.71 2.49 14.47
CA SER A 84 17.28 1.25 13.92
C SER A 84 16.29 0.09 14.03
N PHE A 85 15.62 -0.02 15.19
CA PHE A 85 14.55 -0.98 15.39
C PHE A 85 13.56 -0.48 16.44
N TYR A 86 12.35 -1.01 16.39
CA TYR A 86 11.32 -0.81 17.38
C TYR A 86 10.39 -2.04 17.41
N PHE A 87 9.69 -2.28 18.50
CA PHE A 87 8.67 -3.33 18.58
C PHE A 87 7.67 -3.10 19.71
N TRP A 88 6.52 -3.77 19.60
CA TRP A 88 5.48 -3.79 20.63
C TRP A 88 5.87 -4.73 21.75
N VAL A 89 5.87 -4.23 22.98
CA VAL A 89 6.04 -5.04 24.20
C VAL A 89 4.69 -5.60 24.64
N ASN A 90 3.63 -4.81 24.50
CA ASN A 90 2.25 -5.19 24.76
C ASN A 90 1.30 -4.29 23.92
N ASN A 91 0.01 -4.24 24.23
CA ASN A 91 -1.00 -3.47 23.48
C ASN A 91 -0.82 -1.94 23.57
N ASN A 92 -0.06 -1.46 24.55
CA ASN A 92 0.01 -0.04 24.90
C ASN A 92 1.45 0.51 24.86
N GLU A 93 2.45 -0.35 24.80
CA GLU A 93 3.86 0.02 24.92
C GLU A 93 4.69 -0.42 23.72
N LEU A 94 5.48 0.53 23.24
CA LEU A 94 6.48 0.36 22.20
C LEU A 94 7.84 0.70 22.77
N ILE A 95 8.86 -0.07 22.41
CA ILE A 95 10.25 0.32 22.62
C ILE A 95 10.93 0.56 21.28
N TYR A 96 11.87 1.50 21.26
CA TYR A 96 12.66 1.84 20.08
C TYR A 96 14.12 2.10 20.44
N TYR A 97 15.01 1.86 19.48
CA TYR A 97 16.43 2.18 19.57
C TYR A 97 16.84 3.06 18.39
N LYS A 98 17.70 4.05 18.65
CA LYS A 98 18.12 5.09 17.70
C LYS A 98 19.63 5.24 17.65
#